data_AF-A0A9D4IDN5-F1
#
_entry.id   AF-A0A9D4IDN5-F1
#
_cell.length_a   1.000
_cell.length_b   1.000
_cell.length_c   1.000
_cell.angle_alpha   90.00
_cell.angle_beta   90.00
_cell.angle_gamma   90.00
#
_symmetry.space_group_name_H-M   'P 1'
#
loop_
_entity.id
_entity.type
_entity.pdbx_description
1 polymer ?
#
loop_
_entity_poly.entity_id
_entity_poly.type
_entity_poly.pdbx_seq_one_letter_code
_entity_poly.pdbx_strand_id
1 'polypeptide(L)'
;MGEELDEMVDIIEDMMIIVRDCNTRLAEIALRPNPLSMVEHIDLMIQNEKMTKKDGWFERIQTLDRFRKRALVTNEVEHFHREAKTLGVTGKKVQNKKTVLKRFGDLFGW
;
A
#
# COMPACT_ATOMS: atom_id res chain seq x y z
N MET A 1 13.76 -17.63 -22.96
CA MET A 1 12.78 -18.06 -21.93
C MET A 1 13.13 -17.60 -20.53
N GLY A 2 14.29 -17.97 -19.93
CA GLY A 2 14.65 -17.45 -18.59
C GLY A 2 15.06 -15.97 -18.60
N GLU A 3 15.95 -15.59 -19.52
CA GLU A 3 16.46 -14.22 -19.65
C GLU A 3 15.37 -13.20 -20.06
N GLU A 4 14.45 -13.58 -20.95
CA GLU A 4 13.31 -12.72 -21.34
C GLU A 4 12.31 -12.51 -20.19
N LEU A 5 12.16 -13.48 -19.28
CA LEU A 5 11.28 -13.34 -18.13
C LEU A 5 11.91 -12.40 -17.09
N ASP A 6 13.21 -12.51 -16.86
CA ASP A 6 13.95 -11.63 -15.95
C ASP A 6 13.93 -10.17 -16.45
N GLU A 7 14.15 -9.95 -17.76
CA GLU A 7 14.08 -8.60 -18.35
C GLU A 7 12.68 -7.98 -18.20
N MET A 8 11.61 -8.77 -18.36
CA MET A 8 10.24 -8.30 -18.17
C MET A 8 9.94 -7.95 -16.71
N VAL A 9 10.48 -8.73 -15.75
CA VAL A 9 10.32 -8.46 -14.32
C VAL A 9 11.02 -7.16 -13.93
N ASP A 10 12.23 -6.92 -14.44
CA ASP A 10 12.98 -5.68 -14.19
C ASP A 10 12.21 -4.46 -14.71
N ILE A 11 11.65 -4.55 -15.92
CA ILE A 11 10.83 -3.47 -16.50
C ILE A 11 9.58 -3.21 -15.64
N ILE A 12 8.91 -4.27 -15.17
CA ILE A 12 7.73 -4.13 -14.31
C ILE A 12 8.11 -3.49 -12.97
N GLU A 13 9.26 -3.86 -12.39
CA GLU A 13 9.76 -3.27 -11.15
C GLU A 13 9.99 -1.76 -11.33
N ASP A 14 10.67 -1.36 -12.41
CA ASP A 14 10.90 0.04 -12.75
C ASP A 14 9.60 0.81 -12.93
N MET A 15 8.62 0.23 -13.65
CA MET A 15 7.30 0.85 -13.81
C MET A 15 6.56 0.99 -12.46
N MET A 16 6.65 -0.01 -11.59
CA MET A 16 6.04 0.06 -10.25
C MET A 16 6.70 1.14 -9.37
N ILE A 17 8.01 1.35 -9.49
CA ILE A 17 8.73 2.44 -8.82
C ILE A 17 8.21 3.78 -9.32
N ILE A 18 8.14 3.98 -10.65
CA ILE A 18 7.68 5.23 -11.24
C ILE A 18 6.24 5.55 -10.80
N VAL A 19 5.33 4.57 -10.87
CA VAL A 19 3.92 4.76 -10.47
C VAL A 19 3.81 5.15 -9.00
N ARG A 20 4.62 4.53 -8.12
CA ARG A 20 4.66 4.87 -6.69
C ARG A 20 5.12 6.30 -6.46
N ASP A 21 6.18 6.72 -7.13
CA ASP A 21 6.74 8.05 -6.97
C ASP A 21 5.78 9.13 -7.48
N CYS A 22 5.14 8.88 -8.63
CA CYS A 22 4.07 9.73 -9.15
C CYS A 22 2.91 9.83 -8.15
N ASN A 23 2.44 8.71 -7.59
CA ASN A 23 1.36 8.71 -6.61
C ASN A 23 1.73 9.45 -5.32
N THR A 24 2.99 9.30 -4.86
CA THR A 24 3.50 10.00 -3.68
C THR A 24 3.49 11.50 -3.94
N ARG A 25 4.00 11.93 -5.10
CA ARG A 25 4.01 13.34 -5.49
C ARG A 25 2.61 13.91 -5.62
N LEU A 26 1.69 13.16 -6.21
CA LEU A 26 0.28 13.55 -6.30
C LEU A 26 -0.34 13.71 -4.91
N ALA A 27 -0.01 12.84 -3.96
CA ALA A 27 -0.47 12.94 -2.57
C ALA A 27 0.13 14.17 -1.85
N GLU A 28 1.40 14.49 -2.08
CA GLU A 28 2.06 15.69 -1.52
C GLU A 28 1.41 17.00 -1.97
N ILE A 29 1.05 17.10 -3.25
CA ILE A 29 0.47 18.33 -3.83
C ILE A 29 -1.06 18.40 -3.69
N ALA A 30 -1.70 17.32 -3.26
CA ALA A 30 -3.15 17.28 -3.17
C ALA A 30 -3.65 18.21 -2.06
N LEU A 31 -4.59 19.10 -2.40
CA LEU A 31 -5.24 19.97 -1.42
C LEU A 31 -6.06 19.19 -0.39
N ARG A 32 -6.49 17.98 -0.74
CA ARG A 32 -7.30 17.09 0.10
C ARG A 32 -6.77 15.67 -0.01
N PRO A 33 -6.81 14.89 1.09
CA PRO A 33 -6.42 13.49 1.06
C PRO A 33 -7.35 12.67 0.16
N ASN A 34 -6.86 11.49 -0.27
CA ASN A 34 -7.61 10.58 -1.13
C ASN A 34 -8.98 10.23 -0.49
N PRO A 35 -10.12 10.46 -1.17
CA PRO A 35 -11.44 10.16 -0.61
C PRO A 35 -11.68 8.67 -0.33
N LEU A 36 -10.90 7.78 -0.95
CA LEU A 36 -10.95 6.33 -0.70
C LEU A 36 -10.02 5.85 0.42
N SER A 37 -9.26 6.75 1.06
CA SER A 37 -8.52 6.43 2.29
C SER A 37 -9.25 6.88 3.55
N MET A 38 -10.29 7.71 3.43
CA MET A 38 -11.09 8.19 4.56
C MET A 38 -12.36 7.36 4.72
N VAL A 39 -12.51 6.73 5.89
CA VAL A 39 -13.65 5.86 6.18
C VAL A 39 -14.96 6.65 6.15
N GLU A 40 -14.96 7.87 6.70
CA GLU A 40 -16.12 8.75 6.78
C GLU A 40 -16.62 9.16 5.40
N HIS A 41 -15.68 9.43 4.47
CA HIS A 41 -16.04 9.79 3.10
C HIS A 41 -16.65 8.59 2.36
N ILE A 42 -16.08 7.39 2.54
CA ILE A 42 -16.63 6.17 1.95
C ILE A 42 -18.05 5.89 2.48
N ASP A 43 -18.30 6.11 3.77
CA ASP A 43 -19.63 5.94 4.36
C ASP A 43 -20.66 6.88 3.73
N LEU A 44 -20.28 8.13 3.43
CA LEU A 44 -21.13 9.07 2.70
C LEU A 44 -21.41 8.59 1.26
N MET A 45 -20.40 8.05 0.56
CA MET A 45 -20.59 7.49 -0.79
C MET A 45 -21.56 6.31 -0.78
N ILE A 46 -21.44 5.40 0.20
CA ILE A 46 -22.35 4.27 0.36
C ILE A 46 -23.79 4.76 0.63
N GLN A 47 -23.96 5.74 1.52
CA GLN A 47 -25.29 6.31 1.80
C GLN A 47 -25.91 6.92 0.53
N ASN A 48 -25.12 7.67 -0.25
CA ASN A 48 -25.59 8.26 -1.49
C ASN A 48 -26.01 7.20 -2.53
N GLU A 49 -25.25 6.11 -2.67
CA GLU A 49 -25.63 4.99 -3.54
C GLU A 49 -26.94 4.32 -3.07
N LYS A 50 -27.11 4.12 -1.76
CA LYS A 50 -28.35 3.55 -1.17
C LYS A 50 -29.57 4.44 -1.41
N MET A 51 -29.38 5.75 -1.43
CA MET A 51 -30.46 6.72 -1.69
C MET A 51 -30.80 6.81 -3.17
N THR A 52 -29.79 6.85 -4.04
CA THR A 52 -29.99 7.08 -5.47
C THR A 52 -30.46 5.83 -6.20
N LYS A 53 -30.01 4.63 -5.78
CA LYS A 53 -30.37 3.31 -6.35
C LYS A 53 -30.28 3.22 -7.86
N LYS A 54 -29.29 3.90 -8.46
CA LYS A 54 -29.01 3.79 -9.90
C LYS A 54 -28.62 2.36 -10.26
N ASP A 55 -28.87 1.95 -11.50
CA ASP A 55 -28.48 0.63 -12.00
C ASP A 55 -27.03 0.31 -11.64
N GLY A 56 -26.78 -0.92 -11.16
CA GLY A 56 -25.47 -1.35 -10.67
C GLY A 56 -25.06 -0.83 -9.28
N TRP A 57 -25.97 -0.20 -8.53
CA TRP A 57 -25.64 0.38 -7.20
C TRP A 57 -25.21 -0.68 -6.19
N PHE A 58 -25.73 -1.90 -6.28
CA PHE A 58 -25.40 -2.96 -5.34
C PHE A 58 -23.93 -3.39 -5.49
N GLU A 59 -23.44 -3.52 -6.72
CA GLU A 59 -22.05 -3.83 -7.04
C GLU A 59 -21.12 -2.69 -6.63
N ARG A 60 -21.56 -1.44 -6.84
CA ARG A 60 -20.80 -0.26 -6.37
C ARG A 60 -20.69 -0.24 -4.84
N ILE A 61 -21.78 -0.51 -4.11
CA ILE A 61 -21.74 -0.60 -2.63
C ILE A 61 -20.80 -1.70 -2.17
N GLN A 62 -20.89 -2.90 -2.74
CA GLN A 62 -19.97 -4.00 -2.37
C GLN A 62 -18.51 -3.60 -2.60
N THR A 63 -18.23 -2.83 -3.65
CA THR A 63 -16.89 -2.32 -3.94
C THR A 63 -16.46 -1.27 -2.93
N LEU A 64 -17.35 -0.32 -2.59
CA LEU A 64 -17.11 0.68 -1.55
C LEU A 64 -16.89 0.05 -0.17
N ASP A 65 -17.62 -1.00 0.17
CA ASP A 65 -17.41 -1.76 1.43
C ASP A 65 -16.02 -2.41 1.49
N ARG A 66 -15.48 -2.89 0.35
CA ARG A 66 -14.09 -3.38 0.30
C ARG A 66 -13.09 -2.26 0.52
N PHE A 67 -13.31 -1.09 -0.08
CA PHE A 67 -12.47 0.09 0.17
C PHE A 67 -12.55 0.54 1.63
N ARG A 68 -13.75 0.53 2.23
CA ARG A 68 -13.97 0.87 3.63
C ARG A 68 -13.15 -0.01 4.57
N LYS A 69 -13.17 -1.33 4.35
CA LYS A 69 -12.36 -2.29 5.12
C LYS A 69 -10.86 -2.00 4.98
N ARG A 70 -10.39 -1.71 3.77
CA ARG A 70 -8.99 -1.35 3.53
C ARG A 70 -8.61 -0.06 4.25
N ALA A 71 -9.45 0.97 4.18
CA ALA A 71 -9.22 2.25 4.84
C ALA A 71 -9.10 2.11 6.37
N LEU A 72 -9.95 1.26 6.98
CA LEU A 72 -9.85 0.95 8.42
C LEU A 72 -8.49 0.36 8.79
N VAL A 73 -8.05 -0.67 8.05
CA VAL A 73 -6.75 -1.31 8.30
C VAL A 73 -5.60 -0.32 8.10
N THR A 74 -5.63 0.49 7.05
CA THR A 74 -4.60 1.50 6.81
C THR A 74 -4.53 2.51 7.96
N ASN A 75 -5.67 3.02 8.42
CA ASN A 75 -5.72 3.97 9.54
C ASN A 75 -5.16 3.37 10.83
N GLU A 76 -5.47 2.09 11.08
CA GLU A 76 -4.97 1.35 12.23
C GLU A 76 -3.44 1.15 12.16
N VAL A 77 -2.93 0.75 11.00
CA VAL A 77 -1.48 0.62 10.75
C VAL A 77 -0.76 1.97 10.90
N GLU A 78 -1.35 3.06 10.41
CA GLU A 78 -0.79 4.40 10.59
C GLU A 78 -0.79 4.84 12.05
N HIS A 79 -1.84 4.53 12.80
CA HIS A 79 -1.90 4.77 14.24
C HIS A 79 -0.77 4.04 14.96
N PHE A 80 -0.62 2.73 14.74
CA PHE A 80 0.45 1.93 15.31
C PHE A 80 1.84 2.43 14.89
N HIS A 81 2.01 2.83 13.62
CA HIS A 81 3.28 3.38 13.14
C HIS A 81 3.63 4.69 13.87
N ARG A 82 2.65 5.58 14.08
CA ARG A 82 2.83 6.80 14.87
C ARG A 82 3.21 6.48 16.31
N GLU A 83 2.51 5.55 16.95
CA GLU A 83 2.77 5.11 18.32
C GLU A 83 4.15 4.46 18.49
N ALA A 84 4.55 3.56 17.59
CA ALA A 84 5.88 2.95 17.62
C ALA A 84 6.99 4.00 17.47
N LYS A 85 6.75 5.03 16.65
CA LYS A 85 7.67 6.15 16.46
C LYS A 85 7.79 7.02 17.71
N THR A 86 6.70 7.30 18.42
CA THR A 86 6.75 8.06 19.68
C THR A 86 7.45 7.31 20.79
N LEU A 87 7.34 5.97 20.82
CA LEU A 87 8.02 5.10 21.77
C LEU A 87 9.50 4.83 21.43
N GLY A 88 10.03 5.40 20.34
CA GLY A 88 11.42 5.22 19.92
C GLY A 88 11.74 3.82 19.41
N VAL A 89 10.74 2.95 19.22
CA VAL A 89 10.89 1.60 18.70
C VAL A 89 10.96 1.67 17.17
N THR A 90 12.06 2.19 16.65
CA THR A 90 12.32 2.16 15.21
C THR A 90 13.01 0.85 14.86
N GLY A 91 12.34 0.02 14.06
CA GLY A 91 12.86 -1.27 13.60
C GLY A 91 14.25 -1.11 12.98
N LYS A 92 15.21 -1.91 13.45
CA LYS A 92 16.52 -2.04 12.82
C LYS A 92 16.30 -2.37 11.34
N LYS A 93 16.72 -1.47 10.43
CA LYS A 93 16.79 -1.78 9.01
C LYS A 93 17.58 -3.08 8.85
N VAL A 94 16.98 -4.13 8.29
CA VAL A 94 17.71 -5.33 7.89
C VAL A 94 18.68 -4.91 6.80
N GLN A 95 19.92 -4.66 7.21
CA GLN A 95 21.02 -4.33 6.33
C GLN A 95 21.45 -5.60 5.58
N ASN A 96 21.16 -5.58 4.28
CA ASN A 96 21.93 -6.19 3.21
C ASN A 96 21.87 -7.73 3.09
N LYS A 97 21.07 -8.21 2.11
CA LYS A 97 20.98 -9.63 1.70
C LYS A 97 22.36 -10.24 1.41
N LYS A 98 23.32 -9.44 0.92
CA LYS A 98 24.71 -9.89 0.65
C LYS A 98 25.47 -10.25 1.93
N THR A 99 25.21 -9.58 3.05
CA THR A 99 25.88 -9.86 4.33
C THR A 99 25.32 -11.11 4.99
N VAL A 100 24.02 -11.38 4.84
CA VAL A 100 23.38 -12.62 5.34
C VAL A 100 23.87 -13.82 4.53
N LEU A 101 23.93 -13.72 3.20
CA LEU A 101 24.42 -14.81 2.34
C LEU A 101 25.91 -15.11 2.60
N LYS A 102 26.72 -14.07 2.80
CA LYS A 102 28.15 -14.22 3.18
C LYS A 102 28.31 -14.93 4.53
N ARG A 103 27.54 -14.53 5.55
CA ARG A 103 27.54 -15.19 6.86
C ARG A 103 27.05 -16.63 6.83
N PHE A 104 26.13 -16.97 5.91
CA PHE A 104 25.68 -18.35 5.72
C PHE A 104 26.74 -19.21 5.01
N GLY A 105 27.48 -18.66 4.04
CA GLY A 105 28.62 -19.34 3.41
C GLY A 105 29.74 -19.63 4.40
N ASP A 106 30.11 -18.64 5.22
CA ASP A 106 31.11 -18.78 6.29
C ASP A 106 30.72 -19.83 7.35
N LEU A 107 29.42 -20.09 7.55
CA LEU A 107 28.89 -21.05 8.53
C LEU A 107 28.87 -22.50 8.02
N PHE A 108 28.73 -22.70 6.70
CA PHE A 108 28.68 -24.02 6.07
C PHE A 108 29.93 -24.38 5.26
N GLY A 109 30.97 -23.53 5.31
CA GLY A 109 32.31 -23.85 4.80
C GLY A 109 32.38 -24.01 3.27
N TRP A 110 31.64 -23.18 2.54
CA TRP A 110 31.65 -23.12 1.07
C TRP A 110 32.24 -21.80 0.56
#